data_AF-A0A7V2WL58-F1
#
_entry.id   AF-A0A7V2WL58-F1
#
_cell.length_a   1.000
_cell.length_b   1.000
_cell.length_c   1.000
_cell.angle_alpha   90.00
_cell.angle_beta   90.00
_cell.angle_gamma   90.00
#
_symmetry.space_group_name_H-M   'P 1'
#
loop_
_entity.id
_entity.type
_entity.pdbx_description
1 polymer ?
#
loop_
_entity_poly.entity_id
_entity_poly.type
_entity_poly.pdbx_seq_one_letter_code
_entity_poly.pdbx_strand_id
1 'polypeptide(L)' 'MAKDDVIEIDGKVIEALPNATFRVELDNGHVVLCHIAGKMRMHYIKILPGDRVKVELTPYSLDK' A
#
# COMPACT_ATOMS: atom_id res chain seq x y z
N MET A 1 14.81 14.19 14.35
CA MET A 1 15.73 13.78 13.27
C MET A 1 14.86 13.04 12.27
N ALA A 2 14.37 13.77 11.28
CA ALA A 2 13.26 13.38 10.42
C ALA A 2 13.75 13.36 8.98
N LYS A 3 13.94 12.15 8.45
CA LYS A 3 13.92 11.84 7.02
C LYS A 3 13.47 10.38 6.95
N ASP A 4 12.19 10.19 7.23
CA ASP A 4 11.48 9.03 6.69
C ASP A 4 11.52 9.23 5.17
N ASP A 5 12.55 8.68 4.52
CA ASP A 5 12.63 8.57 3.07
C ASP A 5 11.56 7.55 2.66
N VAL A 6 10.31 7.98 2.70
CA VAL A 6 9.17 7.18 2.26
C VAL A 6 9.26 7.11 0.74
N ILE A 7 9.48 5.93 0.21
CA ILE A 7 9.53 5.72 -1.23
C ILE A 7 8.10 5.51 -1.70
N GLU A 8 7.59 6.49 -2.44
CA GLU A 8 6.29 6.38 -3.11
C GLU A 8 6.45 5.55 -4.38
N ILE A 9 5.74 4.43 -4.47
CA ILE A 9 5.72 3.57 -5.65
C ILE A 9 4.27 3.35 -6.07
N ASP A 10 4.01 3.45 -7.37
CA ASP A 10 2.72 3.09 -7.93
C ASP A 10 2.57 1.57 -8.02
N GLY A 11 1.37 1.09 -7.70
CA GLY A 11 1.03 -0.31 -7.78
C GLY A 11 -0.43 -0.53 -8.11
N LYS A 12 -0.75 -1.76 -8.47
CA LYS A 12 -2.11 -2.20 -8.79
C LYS A 12 -2.63 -3.13 -7.72
N VAL A 13 -3.84 -2.87 -7.23
CA VAL A 13 -4.50 -3.75 -6.27
C VAL A 13 -4.90 -5.04 -6.97
N ILE A 14 -4.41 -6.17 -6.48
CA ILE A 14 -4.72 -7.50 -7.02
C ILE A 14 -5.89 -8.11 -6.27
N GLU A 15 -5.83 -8.07 -4.94
CA GLU A 15 -6.84 -8.67 -4.05
C GLU A 15 -7.05 -7.80 -2.81
N ALA A 16 -8.31 -7.76 -2.34
CA ALA A 16 -8.67 -7.18 -1.07
C ALA A 16 -8.89 -8.29 -0.05
N LEU A 17 -8.12 -8.30 1.04
CA LEU A 17 -8.25 -9.25 2.14
C LEU A 17 -9.19 -8.69 3.24
N PRO A 18 -9.85 -9.59 4.00
CA PRO A 18 -10.51 -9.19 5.24
C PRO A 18 -9.47 -8.57 6.20
N ASN A 19 -9.87 -7.54 6.94
CA ASN A 19 -9.05 -6.64 7.79
C ASN A 19 -8.50 -5.36 7.13
N ALA A 20 -9.00 -4.96 5.96
CA ALA A 20 -8.53 -3.77 5.23
C ALA A 20 -7.04 -3.85 4.86
N THR A 21 -6.59 -5.06 4.60
CA THR A 21 -5.29 -5.35 4.02
C THR A 21 -5.51 -5.61 2.53
N PHE A 22 -4.64 -5.09 1.69
CA PHE A 22 -4.73 -5.18 0.24
C PHE A 22 -3.43 -5.77 -0.29
N ARG A 23 -3.53 -6.73 -1.20
CA ARG A 23 -2.38 -7.15 -1.99
C ARG A 23 -2.23 -6.15 -3.10
N VAL A 24 -1.07 -5.54 -3.18
CA VAL A 24 -0.71 -4.60 -4.23
C VAL A 24 0.48 -5.17 -4.96
N GLU A 25 0.37 -5.27 -6.27
CA GLU A 25 1.48 -5.55 -7.17
C GLU A 25 2.13 -4.22 -7.54
N LEU A 26 3.35 -4.02 -7.11
CA LEU A 26 4.15 -2.85 -7.48
C LEU A 26 4.58 -2.98 -8.95
N ASP A 27 4.82 -1.84 -9.63
CA ASP A 27 5.39 -1.83 -10.99
C ASP A 27 6.75 -2.56 -11.08
N ASN A 28 7.45 -2.72 -9.94
CA ASN A 28 8.69 -3.50 -9.83
C ASN A 28 8.46 -5.03 -9.84
N GLY A 29 7.22 -5.52 -9.98
CA GLY A 29 6.88 -6.96 -9.98
C GLY A 29 6.82 -7.60 -8.60
N HIS A 30 6.94 -6.81 -7.52
CA HIS A 30 6.82 -7.29 -6.15
C HIS A 30 5.37 -7.20 -5.67
N VAL A 31 4.88 -8.28 -5.06
CA VAL A 31 3.59 -8.29 -4.39
C VAL A 31 3.79 -7.97 -2.92
N VAL A 32 3.20 -6.87 -2.47
CA VAL A 32 3.26 -6.41 -1.08
C VAL A 32 1.87 -6.44 -0.44
N LEU A 33 1.87 -6.68 0.88
CA LEU A 33 0.69 -6.54 1.72
C LEU A 33 0.66 -5.13 2.28
N CYS A 34 -0.28 -4.32 1.81
CA CYS A 34 -0.48 -2.96 2.26
C CYS A 34 -1.72 -2.88 3.16
N HIS A 35 -1.69 -1.99 4.14
CA HIS A 35 -2.88 -1.66 4.93
C HIS A 35 -3.42 -0.31 4.48
N ILE A 36 -4.73 -0.12 4.61
CA ILE A 36 -5.34 1.15 4.27
C ILE A 36 -4.89 2.24 5.26
N ALA A 37 -4.54 3.42 4.75
CA ALA A 37 -4.25 4.57 5.59
C ALA A 37 -5.50 4.97 6.40
N GLY A 38 -5.32 5.34 7.68
CA GLY A 38 -6.44 5.77 8.53
C GLY A 38 -7.23 6.95 7.95
N LYS A 39 -6.58 7.83 7.19
CA LYS A 39 -7.23 8.94 6.47
C LYS A 39 -8.24 8.46 5.43
N MET A 40 -7.96 7.36 4.73
CA MET A 40 -8.88 6.79 3.73
C MET A 40 -10.12 6.18 4.39
N ARG A 41 -9.97 5.59 5.59
CA ARG A 41 -11.11 5.12 6.40
C ARG A 41 -12.03 6.28 6.81
N MET A 42 -11.46 7.43 7.20
CA MET A 42 -12.26 8.61 7.55
C MET A 42 -13.04 9.18 6.36
N HIS A 43 -12.50 9.08 5.14
CA HIS A 43 -13.16 9.55 3.92
C HIS A 43 -14.00 8.46 3.23
N TYR A 44 -14.21 7.29 3.86
CA TYR A 44 -14.99 6.18 3.30
C TYR A 44 -14.58 5.78 1.88
N ILE A 45 -13.29 5.90 1.56
CA ILE A 45 -12.77 5.55 0.23
C ILE A 45 -12.78 4.03 0.10
N LYS A 46 -13.55 3.52 -0.87
CA LYS A 46 -13.61 2.09 -1.19
C LYS A 46 -12.60 1.79 -2.29
N ILE A 47 -11.65 0.92 -1.97
CA ILE A 47 -10.67 0.41 -2.91
C ILE A 47 -11.21 -0.90 -3.49
N LEU A 48 -11.21 -1.01 -4.81
CA LEU A 48 -11.62 -2.20 -5.55
C LEU A 48 -10.38 -2.90 -6.13
N PRO A 49 -10.39 -4.24 -6.26
CA PRO A 49 -9.33 -4.93 -6.98
C PRO A 49 -9.29 -4.46 -8.43
N GLY A 50 -8.09 -4.14 -8.90
CA GLY A 50 -7.83 -3.54 -10.22
C GLY A 50 -7.54 -2.04 -10.20
N ASP A 51 -7.77 -1.36 -9.08
CA ASP A 51 -7.49 0.07 -8.93
C ASP A 51 -5.98 0.34 -8.84
N ARG A 52 -5.54 1.49 -9.35
CA ARG A 52 -4.16 1.96 -9.24
C ARG A 52 -4.02 2.77 -7.95
N VAL A 53 -3.17 2.30 -7.06
CA VAL A 53 -2.93 2.92 -5.76
C VAL A 53 -1.46 3.29 -5.62
N LYS A 54 -1.22 4.42 -4.97
CA LYS A 54 0.13 4.82 -4.59
C LYS A 54 0.46 4.19 -3.24
N VAL A 55 1.54 3.42 -3.20
CA VAL A 55 2.01 2.75 -2.00
C VAL A 55 3.22 3.51 -1.46
N GLU A 56 3.12 3.88 -0.20
CA GLU A 56 4.24 4.44 0.56
C GLU A 56 5.01 3.30 1.22
N LEU A 57 6.21 3.02 0.72
CA LEU A 57 7.12 2.04 1.30
C LEU A 57 8.14 2.77 2.19
N THR A 58 8.15 2.46 3.47
CA THR A 58 9.27 2.84 4.33
C THR A 58 10.40 1.83 4.13
N PRO A 59 11.66 2.27 3.94
CA PRO A 59 12.80 1.38 3.74
C PRO A 59 13.16 0.54 4.99
N TYR A 60 12.39 0.66 6.08
CA TYR A 60 12.65 0.02 7.38
C TYR A 60 12.00 -1.36 7.56
N SER A 61 11.80 -2.12 6.49
CA SER A 61 11.29 -3.50 6.59
C SER A 61 11.99 -4.46 5.63
N LEU A 62 13.31 -4.35 5.52
CA LEU A 62 14.15 -5.42 4.97
C LEU A 62 14.77 -6.33 6.04
N ASP A 63 14.44 -6.15 7.33
CA ASP A 63 14.99 -6.98 8.41
C ASP A 63 13.92 -7.29 9.48
N LYS A 64 13.01 -8.21 9.15
CA LYS A 64 12.65 -9.36 10.01
C LYS A 64 11.90 -10.44 9.25
#